data_AF-D0P0L2-F1
#
_entry.id   AF-D0P0L2-F1
#
_cell.length_a   1.000
_cell.length_b   1.000
_cell.length_c   1.000
_cell.angle_alpha   90.00
_cell.angle_beta   90.00
_cell.angle_gamma   90.00
#
_symmetry.space_group_name_H-M   'P 1'
#
loop_
_entity.id
_entity.type
_entity.pdbx_description
1 polymer ?
#
loop_
_entity_poly.entity_id
_entity_poly.type
_entity_poly.pdbx_seq_one_letter_code
_entity_poly.pdbx_strand_id
1 'polypeptide(L)'
;MTQQFQSPFDTVPWTLQPGSSIRNFNVRIGSTQCFDISHDYDFHQFTNEFAKIAAINGDLTPELLNGLLDYQTWSLTNRILIADVSRLTERDVPQAIQIQGTNAGCQGTNMLVLVVSEQELSYDRLTGEVLDFTTA
;
A
#
# COMPACT_ATOMS: atom_id res chain seq x y z
N MET A 1 -18.89 -15.75 16.22
CA MET A 1 -18.89 -15.21 14.84
C MET A 1 -17.50 -14.67 14.58
N THR A 2 -16.74 -15.37 13.74
CA THR A 2 -15.37 -14.98 13.32
C THR A 2 -15.43 -13.61 12.65
N GLN A 3 -14.51 -12.70 12.99
CA GLN A 3 -14.45 -11.38 12.35
C GLN A 3 -14.22 -11.57 10.86
N GLN A 4 -15.08 -10.98 10.03
CA GLN A 4 -15.17 -11.23 8.59
C GLN A 4 -13.86 -10.91 7.83
N PHE A 5 -12.98 -10.12 8.45
CA PHE A 5 -11.66 -9.74 7.92
C PHE A 5 -10.62 -10.87 7.88
N GLN A 6 -10.90 -12.05 8.45
CA GLN A 6 -9.96 -13.17 8.53
C GLN A 6 -10.09 -14.21 7.41
N SER A 7 -11.03 -14.06 6.47
CA SER A 7 -11.21 -15.01 5.37
C SER A 7 -10.49 -14.54 4.11
N PRO A 8 -9.50 -15.29 3.58
CA PRO A 8 -8.89 -15.00 2.28
C PRO A 8 -9.81 -15.35 1.09
N PHE A 9 -10.99 -15.95 1.34
CA PHE A 9 -11.99 -16.32 0.34
C PHE A 9 -13.28 -15.50 0.44
N ASP A 10 -13.36 -14.54 1.37
CA ASP A 10 -14.49 -13.62 1.46
C ASP A 10 -14.12 -12.30 0.74
N THR A 11 -15.12 -11.72 0.09
CA THR A 11 -15.06 -10.40 -0.56
C THR A 11 -14.76 -9.26 0.42
N VAL A 12 -14.96 -9.48 1.72
CA VAL A 12 -14.67 -8.50 2.77
C VAL A 12 -13.26 -8.75 3.34
N PRO A 13 -12.39 -7.73 3.48
CA PRO A 13 -12.66 -6.28 3.41
C PRO A 13 -12.29 -5.58 2.09
N TRP A 14 -11.85 -6.29 1.07
CA TRP A 14 -11.17 -5.64 -0.08
C TRP A 14 -12.07 -5.30 -1.25
N THR A 15 -13.35 -5.68 -1.23
CA THR A 15 -14.31 -5.28 -2.27
C THR A 15 -15.02 -3.97 -1.92
N LEU A 16 -15.16 -3.11 -2.93
CA LEU A 16 -15.93 -1.88 -2.88
C LEU A 16 -17.13 -1.95 -3.81
N GLN A 17 -18.17 -1.17 -3.52
CA GLN A 17 -19.30 -1.00 -4.44
C GLN A 17 -18.80 -0.40 -5.76
N PRO A 18 -19.27 -0.88 -6.93
CA PRO A 18 -18.87 -0.36 -8.23
C PRO A 18 -19.00 1.17 -8.31
N GLY A 19 -17.98 1.82 -8.85
CA GLY A 19 -17.93 3.28 -8.98
C GLY A 19 -17.56 4.04 -7.70
N SER A 20 -17.31 3.36 -6.58
CA SER A 20 -16.70 4.02 -5.42
C SER A 20 -15.23 4.34 -5.65
N SER A 21 -14.85 5.53 -5.18
CA SER A 21 -13.50 6.04 -5.34
C SER A 21 -13.16 7.03 -4.24
N ILE A 22 -11.89 7.07 -3.88
CA ILE A 22 -11.31 8.19 -3.14
C ILE A 22 -10.70 9.14 -4.15
N ARG A 23 -11.16 10.39 -4.11
CA ARG A 23 -10.68 11.49 -4.96
C ARG A 23 -9.70 12.36 -4.20
N ASN A 24 -8.86 13.11 -4.92
CA ASN A 24 -7.84 13.97 -4.32
C ASN A 24 -6.96 13.22 -3.31
N PHE A 25 -6.53 12.01 -3.65
CA PHE A 25 -5.77 11.15 -2.76
C PHE A 25 -4.37 11.72 -2.54
N ASN A 26 -3.92 11.76 -1.28
CA ASN A 26 -2.53 12.02 -0.94
C ASN A 26 -2.16 11.38 0.41
N VAL A 27 -0.89 11.08 0.60
CA VAL A 27 -0.31 10.56 1.84
C VAL A 27 0.80 11.50 2.29
N ARG A 28 0.84 11.82 3.58
CA ARG A 28 1.86 12.68 4.18
C ARG A 28 2.55 11.97 5.33
N ILE A 29 3.87 12.06 5.37
CA ILE A 29 4.71 11.62 6.49
C ILE A 29 5.24 12.87 7.20
N GLY A 30 4.80 13.10 8.43
CA GLY A 30 5.12 14.32 9.17
C GLY A 30 4.73 15.58 8.40
N SER A 31 5.73 16.32 7.91
CA SER A 31 5.51 17.55 7.14
C SER A 31 5.58 17.38 5.62
N THR A 32 5.98 16.22 5.12
CA THR A 32 6.28 16.00 3.69
C THR A 32 5.23 15.13 3.01
N GLN A 33 4.80 15.53 1.82
CA GLN A 33 3.79 14.81 1.04
C GLN A 33 4.44 13.78 0.09
N CYS A 34 3.78 12.64 -0.08
CA CYS A 34 4.17 11.55 -0.98
C CYS A 34 3.99 11.94 -2.44
N PHE A 35 2.88 12.62 -2.75
CA PHE A 35 2.60 13.13 -4.08
C PHE A 35 2.64 14.65 -4.06
N ASP A 36 3.34 15.25 -5.03
CA ASP A 36 3.47 16.70 -5.15
C ASP A 36 2.10 17.40 -5.28
N ILE A 37 1.16 16.73 -5.94
CA ILE A 37 -0.20 17.20 -6.13
C ILE A 37 -1.15 16.05 -5.82
N SER A 38 -2.16 16.32 -4.99
CA SER A 38 -3.26 15.40 -4.74
C SER A 38 -4.00 15.15 -6.05
N HIS A 39 -4.21 13.89 -6.39
CA HIS A 39 -4.77 13.54 -7.69
C HIS A 39 -5.83 12.45 -7.56
N ASP A 40 -6.64 12.34 -8.61
CA ASP A 40 -7.58 11.25 -8.76
C ASP A 40 -6.81 10.01 -9.20
N TYR A 41 -6.61 9.11 -8.23
CA TYR A 41 -5.78 7.92 -8.40
C TYR A 41 -6.41 6.97 -9.43
N ASP A 42 -5.69 6.73 -10.52
CA ASP A 42 -6.10 5.87 -11.63
C ASP A 42 -5.33 4.55 -11.69
N PHE A 43 -5.71 3.67 -12.62
CA PHE A 43 -5.09 2.35 -12.74
C PHE A 43 -3.64 2.44 -13.21
N HIS A 44 -3.28 3.46 -14.00
CA HIS A 44 -1.91 3.63 -14.46
C HIS A 44 -0.98 4.01 -13.30
N GLN A 45 -1.43 4.93 -12.45
CA GLN A 45 -0.76 5.29 -11.20
C GLN A 45 -0.66 4.10 -10.26
N PHE A 46 -1.75 3.32 -10.12
CA PHE A 46 -1.69 2.05 -9.38
C PHE A 46 -0.58 1.13 -9.90
N THR A 47 -0.52 0.88 -11.21
CA THR A 47 0.52 0.01 -11.77
C THR A 47 1.93 0.54 -11.54
N ASN A 48 2.12 1.87 -11.63
CA ASN A 48 3.42 2.49 -11.43
C ASN A 48 3.86 2.43 -9.96
N GLU A 49 2.96 2.68 -9.00
CA GLU A 49 3.28 2.57 -7.58
C GLU A 49 3.43 1.10 -7.14
N PHE A 50 2.60 0.20 -7.69
CA PHE A 50 2.70 -1.24 -7.41
C PHE A 50 4.03 -1.82 -7.92
N ALA A 51 4.50 -1.37 -9.09
CA ALA A 51 5.80 -1.78 -9.62
C ALA A 51 6.96 -1.45 -8.68
N LYS A 52 6.92 -0.27 -8.01
CA LYS A 52 7.97 0.13 -7.04
C LYS A 52 8.04 -0.80 -5.83
N ILE A 53 6.91 -1.23 -5.29
CA ILE A 53 6.85 -2.09 -4.09
C ILE A 53 7.09 -3.57 -4.38
N ALA A 54 6.71 -4.04 -5.58
CA ALA A 54 6.84 -5.44 -5.98
C ALA A 54 8.18 -5.74 -6.66
N ALA A 55 9.01 -4.73 -6.88
CA ALA A 55 10.30 -4.91 -7.51
C ALA A 55 11.32 -5.50 -6.54
N ILE A 56 11.56 -6.81 -6.68
CA ILE A 56 12.73 -7.51 -6.13
C ILE A 56 14.05 -6.83 -6.60
N ASN A 57 14.00 -6.01 -7.66
CA ASN A 57 15.15 -5.33 -8.27
C ASN A 57 14.96 -3.80 -8.45
N GLY A 58 14.13 -3.12 -7.65
CA GLY A 58 14.00 -1.65 -7.74
C GLY A 58 13.60 -1.13 -9.13
N ASP A 59 12.53 -1.70 -9.71
CA ASP A 59 11.94 -1.33 -11.00
C ASP A 59 12.79 -1.66 -12.25
N LEU A 60 13.85 -2.47 -12.10
CA LEU A 60 14.71 -2.86 -13.24
C LEU A 60 14.13 -3.99 -14.12
N THR A 61 13.01 -4.60 -13.75
CA THR A 61 12.41 -5.68 -14.52
C THR A 61 10.88 -5.66 -14.41
N PRO A 62 10.14 -5.38 -15.51
CA PRO A 62 8.67 -5.31 -15.50
C PRO A 62 7.98 -6.69 -15.44
N GLU A 63 8.75 -7.78 -15.34
CA GLU A 63 8.28 -9.15 -15.52
C GLU A 63 7.51 -9.74 -14.32
N LEU A 64 7.51 -9.04 -13.18
CA LEU A 64 6.80 -9.47 -11.96
C LEU A 64 5.55 -8.62 -11.68
N LEU A 65 4.86 -8.15 -12.71
CA LEU A 65 3.49 -7.67 -12.55
C LEU A 65 2.58 -8.89 -12.44
N ASN A 66 2.17 -9.20 -11.20
CA ASN A 66 1.22 -10.25 -10.93
C ASN A 66 -0.08 -9.95 -11.69
N GLY A 67 -0.37 -10.68 -12.77
CA GLY A 67 -1.54 -10.49 -13.64
C GLY A 67 -2.89 -10.85 -13.00
N LEU A 68 -2.97 -10.87 -11.66
CA LEU A 68 -4.16 -11.23 -10.91
C LEU A 68 -5.20 -10.10 -10.82
N LEU A 69 -4.78 -8.84 -10.99
CA LEU A 69 -5.69 -7.69 -10.91
C LEU A 69 -5.65 -6.87 -12.21
N ASP A 70 -6.64 -7.10 -13.06
CA ASP A 70 -6.81 -6.35 -14.31
C ASP A 70 -7.54 -5.01 -14.07
N TYR A 71 -7.52 -4.15 -15.09
CA TYR A 71 -8.15 -2.83 -15.04
C TYR A 71 -9.62 -2.90 -14.61
N GLN A 72 -10.36 -3.89 -15.10
CA GLN A 72 -11.78 -4.04 -14.83
C GLN A 72 -12.02 -4.43 -13.38
N THR A 73 -11.30 -5.42 -12.86
CA THR A 73 -11.40 -5.84 -11.46
C THR A 73 -10.96 -4.74 -10.52
N TRP A 74 -9.85 -4.04 -10.81
CA TRP A 74 -9.40 -2.91 -10.01
C TRP A 74 -10.43 -1.77 -9.99
N SER A 75 -10.94 -1.37 -11.15
CA SER A 75 -11.83 -0.21 -11.27
C SER A 75 -13.20 -0.43 -10.64
N LEU A 76 -13.73 -1.66 -10.70
CA LEU A 76 -15.09 -1.97 -10.27
C LEU A 76 -15.17 -2.61 -8.90
N THR A 77 -14.14 -3.33 -8.48
CA THR A 77 -14.24 -4.25 -7.34
C THR A 77 -13.14 -4.04 -6.31
N ASN A 78 -11.89 -3.79 -6.71
CA ASN A 78 -10.74 -3.78 -5.81
C ASN A 78 -9.83 -2.58 -6.07
N ARG A 79 -10.35 -1.37 -5.86
CA ARG A 79 -9.65 -0.11 -6.11
C ARG A 79 -8.65 0.20 -4.99
N ILE A 80 -7.55 -0.53 -5.02
CA ILE A 80 -6.44 -0.39 -4.07
C ILE A 80 -5.65 0.88 -4.40
N LEU A 81 -5.31 1.64 -3.37
CA LEU A 81 -4.49 2.85 -3.44
C LEU A 81 -3.13 2.56 -2.81
N ILE A 82 -2.05 2.92 -3.50
CA ILE A 82 -0.68 2.63 -3.05
C ILE A 82 0.12 3.92 -3.04
N ALA A 83 0.93 4.11 -2.01
CA ALA A 83 1.84 5.21 -1.87
C ALA A 83 3.18 4.67 -1.34
N ASP A 84 4.22 4.77 -2.15
CA ASP A 84 5.59 4.49 -1.70
C ASP A 84 6.11 5.68 -0.88
N VAL A 85 6.29 5.45 0.42
CA VAL A 85 6.76 6.47 1.37
C VAL A 85 8.18 6.20 1.88
N SER A 86 8.88 5.22 1.31
CA SER A 86 10.23 4.80 1.73
C SER A 86 11.25 5.95 1.78
N ARG A 87 11.12 6.92 0.85
CA ARG A 87 11.99 8.10 0.75
C ARG A 87 11.63 9.24 1.69
N LEU A 88 10.52 9.13 2.41
CA LEU A 88 9.99 10.16 3.30
C LEU A 88 10.15 9.83 4.78
N THR A 89 10.50 8.58 5.07
CA THR A 89 10.64 8.08 6.44
C THR A 89 12.09 8.15 6.90
N GLU A 90 12.29 8.54 8.16
CA GLU A 90 13.58 8.46 8.83
C GLU A 90 13.60 7.27 9.79
N ARG A 91 14.66 6.47 9.72
CA ARG A 91 14.86 5.31 10.61
C ARG A 91 14.90 5.76 12.07
N ASP A 92 14.26 4.99 12.95
CA ASP A 92 14.20 5.22 14.39
C ASP A 92 13.50 6.51 14.84
N VAL A 93 12.84 7.24 13.93
CA VAL A 93 12.08 8.46 14.25
C VAL A 93 10.58 8.21 14.06
N PRO A 94 9.79 8.23 15.15
CA PRO A 94 8.34 8.12 15.03
C PRO A 94 7.75 9.29 14.25
N GLN A 95 7.16 9.00 13.09
CA GLN A 95 6.52 10.00 12.24
C GLN A 95 5.03 9.69 12.06
N ALA A 96 4.21 10.74 12.03
CA ALA A 96 2.78 10.59 11.80
C ALA A 96 2.48 10.34 10.31
N ILE A 97 1.71 9.30 10.02
CA ILE A 97 1.19 9.01 8.68
C ILE A 97 -0.21 9.61 8.58
N GLN A 98 -0.41 10.54 7.65
CA GLN A 98 -1.70 11.15 7.37
C GLN A 98 -2.16 10.78 5.97
N ILE A 99 -3.35 10.17 5.88
CA ILE A 99 -3.99 9.83 4.62
C ILE A 99 -5.11 10.84 4.38
N GLN A 100 -5.13 11.45 3.20
CA GLN A 100 -6.09 12.47 2.82
C GLN A 100 -6.80 12.07 1.53
N GLY A 101 -8.09 12.40 1.45
CA GLY A 101 -8.90 12.20 0.26
C GLY A 101 -10.38 12.42 0.55
N THR A 102 -11.16 12.49 -0.53
CA THR A 102 -12.61 12.68 -0.48
C THR A 102 -13.30 11.41 -0.93
N ASN A 103 -14.16 10.84 -0.08
CA ASN A 103 -15.03 9.74 -0.46
C ASN A 103 -16.05 10.23 -1.50
N ALA A 104 -15.96 9.74 -2.73
CA ALA A 104 -16.91 10.06 -3.80
C ALA A 104 -18.09 9.06 -3.88
N GLY A 105 -18.11 8.04 -3.02
CA GLY A 105 -19.23 7.13 -2.90
C GLY A 105 -20.46 7.79 -2.27
N CYS A 106 -21.64 7.23 -2.54
CA CYS A 106 -22.91 7.71 -1.98
C CYS A 106 -23.14 7.26 -0.52
N GLN A 107 -22.21 6.49 0.05
CA GLN A 107 -22.30 5.93 1.40
C GLN A 107 -20.97 6.11 2.13
N GLY A 108 -20.99 6.05 3.46
CA GLY A 108 -19.77 6.01 4.27
C GLY A 108 -18.90 4.80 3.91
N THR A 109 -17.58 4.97 3.95
CA THR A 109 -16.62 3.91 3.62
C THR A 109 -15.80 3.54 4.85
N ASN A 110 -15.50 2.25 5.00
CA ASN A 110 -14.52 1.76 5.95
C ASN A 110 -13.20 1.54 5.20
N MET A 111 -12.08 1.92 5.81
CA MET A 111 -10.75 1.74 5.21
C MET A 111 -9.94 0.73 6.01
N LEU A 112 -9.40 -0.27 5.32
CA LEU A 112 -8.29 -1.06 5.84
C LEU A 112 -6.99 -0.39 5.36
N VAL A 113 -6.16 0.03 6.31
CA VAL A 113 -4.86 0.63 6.02
C VAL A 113 -3.77 -0.36 6.40
N LEU A 114 -2.95 -0.74 5.43
CA LEU A 114 -1.79 -1.60 5.62
C LEU A 114 -0.54 -0.73 5.51
N VAL A 115 0.25 -0.67 6.58
CA VAL A 115 1.56 -0.03 6.60
C VAL A 115 2.59 -1.14 6.55
N VAL A 116 3.39 -1.16 5.50
CA VAL A 116 4.44 -2.16 5.28
C VAL A 116 5.78 -1.45 5.40
N SER A 117 6.66 -1.98 6.24
CA SER A 117 8.03 -1.50 6.40
C SER A 117 9.00 -2.65 6.19
N GLU A 118 10.19 -2.31 5.70
CA GLU A 118 11.30 -3.27 5.61
C GLU A 118 11.90 -3.49 7.00
N GLN A 119 12.43 -4.68 7.24
CA GLN A 119 13.03 -5.09 8.50
C GLN A 119 14.36 -5.76 8.17
N GLU A 120 15.43 -5.37 8.85
CA GLU A 120 16.78 -5.93 8.62
C GLU A 120 17.15 -6.88 9.76
N LEU A 121 17.62 -8.08 9.38
CA LEU A 121 18.08 -9.12 10.31
C LEU A 121 19.46 -9.60 9.87
N SER A 122 20.44 -9.45 10.76
CA SER A 122 21.76 -10.04 10.61
C SER A 122 21.87 -11.28 11.49
N TYR A 123 22.32 -12.40 10.92
CA TYR A 123 22.52 -13.64 11.66
C TYR A 123 23.80 -14.36 11.23
N ASP A 124 24.40 -15.08 12.16
CA ASP A 124 25.54 -15.94 11.91
C ASP A 124 25.08 -17.19 11.14
N ARG A 125 25.64 -17.40 9.95
CA ARG A 125 25.27 -18.53 9.08
C ARG A 125 25.70 -19.90 9.63
N LEU A 126 26.68 -19.96 10.51
CA LEU A 126 27.21 -21.20 11.09
C LEU A 126 26.45 -21.59 12.36
N THR A 127 26.18 -20.64 13.25
CA THR A 127 25.53 -20.89 14.54
C THR A 127 24.01 -20.67 14.52
N GLY A 128 23.51 -19.90 13.55
CA GLY A 128 22.11 -19.46 13.48
C GLY A 128 21.75 -18.36 14.48
N GLU A 129 22.73 -17.79 15.17
CA GLU A 129 22.52 -16.73 16.15
C GLU A 129 22.17 -15.41 15.45
N VAL A 130 21.15 -14.71 15.95
CA VAL A 130 20.78 -13.36 15.50
C VAL A 130 21.77 -12.37 16.11
N LEU A 131 22.56 -11.72 15.27
CA LEU A 131 23.58 -10.76 15.67
C LEU A 131 23.00 -9.35 15.84
N ASP A 132 22.08 -8.98 14.95
CA ASP A 132 21.40 -7.70 15.00
C ASP A 132 20.01 -7.84 14.37
N PHE A 133 19.04 -7.19 14.97
CA PHE A 133 17.68 -7.07 14.45
C PHE A 133 17.25 -5.63 14.62
N THR A 134 17.11 -4.92 13.50
CA THR A 134 16.56 -3.57 13.54
C THR A 134 15.19 -3.55 12.88
N THR A 135 14.24 -3.04 13.63
CA THR A 135 12.94 -2.65 13.13
C THR A 135 13.00 -1.22 12.61
N ALA A 136 12.55 -0.98 11.38
CA ALA A 136 12.38 0.38 10.83
C ALA A 136 11.45 1.24 11.69
#